data_AF-A0A7X4AN08-F1
#
_entry.id   AF-A0A7X4AN08-F1
#
_cell.length_a   1.000
_cell.length_b   1.000
_cell.length_c   1.000
_cell.angle_alpha   90.00
_cell.angle_beta   90.00
_cell.angle_gamma   90.00
#
_symmetry.space_group_name_H-M   'P 1'
#
loop_
_entity.id
_entity.type
_entity.pdbx_description
1 polymer ?
#
loop_
_entity_poly.entity_id
_entity_poly.type
_entity_poly.pdbx_seq_one_letter_code
_entity_poly.pdbx_strand_id
1 'polypeptide(L)' 'MEKWIARYGGHNLKFVGIRFDRPSETYDGFRLLRGTVLTLQNAAGEKWELKILGSIVVKNEKYKLLSYKD' A
#
# COMPACT_ATOMS: atom_id res chain seq x y z
N MET A 1 -7.77 -6.12 8.42
CA MET A 1 -7.97 -4.65 8.52
C MET A 1 -7.90 -4.16 9.97
N GLU A 2 -8.51 -4.87 10.92
CA GLU A 2 -8.55 -4.53 12.35
C GLU A 2 -7.17 -4.33 13.00
N LYS A 3 -6.18 -5.18 12.70
CA LYS A 3 -4.81 -5.06 13.21
C LYS A 3 -4.15 -3.69 12.91
N TRP A 4 -4.48 -3.09 11.77
CA TRP A 4 -3.92 -1.80 11.36
C TRP A 4 -4.66 -0.64 12.00
N ILE A 5 -6.00 -0.73 12.12
CA ILE A 5 -6.79 0.27 12.85
C ILE A 5 -6.42 0.27 14.33
N ALA A 6 -6.22 -0.89 14.95
CA ALA A 6 -5.79 -0.97 16.35
C ALA A 6 -4.40 -0.37 16.59
N ARG A 7 -3.49 -0.48 15.61
CA ARG A 7 -2.09 -0.03 15.75
C ARG A 7 -1.84 1.41 15.29
N TYR A 8 -2.63 1.91 14.36
CA TYR A 8 -2.41 3.21 13.72
C TYR A 8 -3.65 4.13 13.76
N GLY A 9 -4.80 3.62 14.20
CA GLY A 9 -6.01 4.41 14.40
C GLY A 9 -5.79 5.49 15.45
N GLY A 10 -6.31 6.69 15.18
CA GLY A 10 -6.14 7.86 16.05
C GLY A 10 -4.81 8.62 15.85
N HIS A 11 -3.86 8.08 15.09
CA HIS A 11 -2.64 8.80 14.72
C HIS A 11 -2.87 9.64 13.45
N ASN A 12 -2.48 10.91 13.50
CA ASN A 12 -2.40 11.75 12.30
C ASN A 12 -1.16 11.33 11.49
N LEU A 13 -1.40 10.56 10.43
CA LEU A 13 -0.36 10.01 9.57
C LEU A 13 -0.39 10.65 8.19
N LYS A 14 0.76 11.16 7.75
CA LYS A 14 0.97 11.71 6.42
C LYS A 14 1.52 10.63 5.50
N PHE A 15 0.93 10.48 4.32
CA PHE A 15 1.51 9.64 3.27
C PHE A 15 2.81 10.25 2.74
N VAL A 16 3.88 9.44 2.69
CA VAL A 16 5.20 9.86 2.17
C VAL A 16 5.49 9.19 0.84
N GLY A 17 5.20 7.90 0.70
CA GLY A 17 5.56 7.15 -0.50
C GLY A 17 5.05 5.73 -0.51
N ILE A 18 5.24 5.08 -1.65
CA ILE A 18 4.83 3.71 -1.91
C ILE A 18 5.96 2.97 -2.62
N ARG A 19 6.21 1.73 -2.24
CA ARG A 19 7.12 0.80 -2.92
C ARG A 19 6.50 -0.58 -3.03
N PHE A 20 7.06 -1.40 -3.91
CA PHE A 20 6.61 -2.76 -4.18
C PHE A 20 7.77 -3.71 -3.89
N ASP A 21 7.61 -4.57 -2.88
CA ASP A 21 8.68 -5.48 -2.44
C ASP A 21 8.67 -6.84 -3.16
N ARG A 22 7.77 -7.02 -4.13
CA ARG A 22 7.69 -8.19 -5.01
C ARG A 22 7.76 -7.79 -6.48
N PRO A 23 8.25 -8.70 -7.36
CA PRO A 23 8.21 -8.48 -8.80
C PRO A 23 6.80 -8.18 -9.29
N SER A 24 6.68 -7.28 -10.26
CA SER A 24 5.42 -7.04 -10.94
C SER A 24 5.10 -8.18 -11.89
N GLU A 25 3.82 -8.50 -12.02
CA GLU A 25 3.31 -9.45 -13.02
C GLU A 25 2.55 -8.71 -14.11
N THR A 26 2.74 -9.08 -15.36
CA THR A 26 2.04 -8.48 -16.50
C THR A 26 1.05 -9.48 -17.08
N TYR A 27 -0.19 -9.06 -17.24
CA TYR A 27 -1.29 -9.80 -17.83
C TYR A 27 -1.78 -9.09 -19.09
N ASP A 28 -2.57 -9.79 -19.90
CA ASP A 28 -3.20 -9.14 -21.05
C ASP A 28 -4.13 -8.01 -20.60
N GLY A 29 -3.77 -6.78 -20.99
CA GLY A 29 -4.50 -5.56 -20.66
C GLY A 29 -4.29 -4.97 -19.25
N PHE A 30 -3.41 -5.51 -18.39
CA PHE A 30 -3.05 -4.86 -17.11
C PHE A 30 -1.72 -5.35 -16.51
N ARG A 31 -1.12 -4.53 -15.64
CA ARG A 31 0.05 -4.90 -14.81
C ARG A 31 -0.33 -4.94 -13.34
N LEU A 32 0.08 -5.99 -12.64
CA LEU A 32 -0.12 -6.21 -11.22
C LEU A 32 1.17 -5.90 -10.44
N LEU A 33 1.15 -4.85 -9.63
CA LEU A 33 2.22 -4.50 -8.69
C LEU A 33 1.94 -5.18 -7.35
N ARG A 34 2.89 -5.97 -6.87
CA ARG A 34 2.71 -6.87 -5.72
C ARG A 34 3.55 -6.40 -4.53
N GLY A 35 3.18 -6.85 -3.33
CA GLY A 35 3.99 -6.56 -2.14
C GLY A 35 3.96 -5.07 -1.77
N THR A 36 2.76 -4.48 -1.75
CA THR A 36 2.59 -3.04 -1.56
C THR A 36 3.01 -2.62 -0.15
N VAL A 37 4.01 -1.75 -0.07
CA VAL A 37 4.49 -1.15 1.18
C VAL A 37 4.27 0.36 1.12
N LEU A 38 3.51 0.89 2.08
CA LEU A 38 3.30 2.32 2.25
C LEU A 38 4.29 2.85 3.29
N THR A 39 4.88 4.01 3.01
CA THR A 39 5.64 4.77 4.00
C THR A 39 4.76 5.91 4.51
N LEU A 40 4.53 5.91 5.81
CA LEU A 40 3.74 6.91 6.52
C LEU A 40 4.65 7.69 7.46
N GLN A 41 4.33 8.95 7.73
CA GLN A 41 5.05 9.79 8.67
C GLN A 41 4.09 10.35 9.72
N ASN A 42 4.46 10.25 10.99
CA ASN A 42 3.68 10.84 12.08
C ASN A 42 4.04 12.34 12.30
N ALA A 43 3.31 13.01 13.19
CA ALA A 43 3.56 14.42 13.51
C ALA A 43 4.95 14.69 14.11
N ALA A 44 5.57 13.69 14.75
CA ALA A 44 6.94 13.78 15.28
C ALA A 44 8.02 13.62 14.19
N GLY A 45 7.62 13.32 12.95
CA GLY A 45 8.53 13.14 11.83
C GLY A 45 9.06 11.72 11.66
N GLU A 46 8.64 10.79 12.51
CA GLU A 46 9.04 9.38 12.40
C GLU A 46 8.37 8.72 11.20
N LYS A 47 9.16 7.95 10.45
CA LYS A 47 8.68 7.20 9.28
C LYS A 47 8.40 5.75 9.64
N TRP A 48 7.22 5.28 9.29
CA TRP A 48 6.77 3.92 9.51
C TRP A 48 6.44 3.25 8.17
N GLU A 49 6.84 1.99 8.04
CA GLU A 49 6.47 1.16 6.90
C GLU A 49 5.25 0.30 7.23
N LEU A 50 4.25 0.37 6.36
CA LEU A 50 3.00 -0.35 6.45
C LEU A 50 2.91 -1.33 5.27
N LYS A 51 3.16 -2.61 5.55
CA LYS A 51 2.92 -3.68 4.56
C LYS A 51 1.42 -3.92 4.47
N ILE A 52 0.78 -3.40 3.44
CA ILE A 52 -0.65 -3.66 3.23
C ILE A 52 -0.82 -4.94 2.43
N LEU A 53 -1.76 -5.79 2.86
CA LEU A 53 -2.23 -6.91 2.06
C LEU A 53 -3.02 -6.34 0.89
N GLY A 54 -2.33 -6.16 -0.23
CA GLY A 54 -2.93 -5.65 -1.45
C GLY A 54 -1.96 -5.59 -2.62
N SER A 55 -2.53 -5.64 -3.81
CA SER A 55 -1.82 -5.43 -5.07
C SER A 55 -2.39 -4.19 -5.76
N ILE A 56 -1.56 -3.49 -6.52
CA ILE A 56 -2.01 -2.36 -7.35
C ILE A 56 -2.13 -2.83 -8.78
N VAL A 57 -3.32 -2.71 -9.35
CA VAL A 57 -3.57 -2.95 -10.77
C VAL A 57 -3.34 -1.65 -11.53
N VAL A 58 -2.51 -1.72 -12.57
CA VAL A 58 -2.25 -0.63 -13.50
C VAL A 58 -2.86 -1.00 -14.86
N LYS A 59 -3.78 -0.17 -15.35
CA LYS A 59 -4.40 -0.34 -16.67
C LYS A 59 -4.69 1.03 -17.28
N ASN A 60 -4.19 1.28 -18.49
CA ASN A 60 -4.37 2.55 -19.20
C ASN A 60 -4.04 3.77 -18.32
N GLU A 61 -2.87 3.74 -17.66
CA GLU A 61 -2.39 4.78 -16.74
C GLU A 61 -3.25 5.01 -15.48
N LYS A 62 -4.31 4.20 -15.28
CA LYS A 62 -5.14 4.22 -14.09
C LYS A 62 -4.66 3.17 -13.09
N TYR A 63 -4.79 3.51 -11.81
CA TYR A 63 -4.36 2.67 -10.69
C TYR A 63 -5.58 2.27 -9.85
N LYS A 64 -5.68 0.98 -9.52
CA LYS A 64 -6.66 0.47 -8.55
C LYS A 64 -5.96 -0.32 -7.47
N LEU A 65 -6.10 0.12 -6.22
CA LEU A 65 -5.65 -0.65 -5.06
C LEU A 65 -6.66 -1.77 -4.80
N LEU A 66 -6.19 -3.02 -4.83
CA LEU A 66 -6.95 -4.18 -4.42
C LEU A 66 -6.51 -4.56 -3.01
N SER A 67 -7.37 -4.36 -2.02
CA SER A 67 -7.20 -4.94 -0.68
C SER A 67 -7.94 -6.27 -0.63
N TYR A 68 -7.28 -7.34 -0.19
CA TYR A 68 -7.96 -8.59 0.13
C TYR A 68 -8.39 -8.56 1.60
N LYS A 69 -9.58 -9.09 1.88
CA LYS A 69 -9.90 -9.55 3.22
C LYS A 69 -9.10 -10.83 3.43
N ASP A 70 -8.27 -10.88 4.47
CA ASP A 70 -8.03 -12.15 5.14
C ASP A 70 -9.32 -12.57 5.84
#